data_AF-A0A202E389-F1
#
_entry.id   AF-A0A202E389-F1
#
_cell.length_a   1.000
_cell.length_b   1.000
_cell.length_c   1.000
_cell.angle_alpha   90.00
_cell.angle_beta   90.00
_cell.angle_gamma   90.00
#
_symmetry.space_group_name_H-M   'P 1'
#
loop_
_entity.id
_entity.type
_entity.pdbx_description
1 polymer ?
#
loop_
_entity_poly.entity_id
_entity_poly.type
_entity_poly.pdbx_seq_one_letter_code
_entity_poly.pdbx_strand_id
1 'polypeptide(L)'
;LHILPDKLLAYYKGKLIAKHKRIYEKREKSIVHPDHERSLRKHEQKERTRRLIQQFLRIGPIAETYYEKLCERHLNPDQHVRKIISLAQMTEPDKLLCALQDSHHNGAYSSDYIHNLLTARRTLQHLTSPLQLQRHNDLLDLDIQSPDLNQYNHYLKGDTP
;
A
#
# COMPACT_ATOMS: atom_id res chain seq x y z
N LEU A 1 41.96 23.22 -13.28
CA LEU A 1 42.04 21.89 -13.93
C LEU A 1 43.49 21.68 -14.34
N HIS A 2 44.12 20.59 -13.93
CA HIS A 2 45.49 20.24 -14.30
C HIS A 2 45.49 19.03 -15.24
N ILE A 3 46.30 19.12 -16.29
CA ILE A 3 46.31 18.17 -17.40
C ILE A 3 47.72 17.55 -17.45
N LEU A 4 47.81 16.25 -17.22
CA LEU A 4 49.02 15.44 -17.33
C LEU A 4 48.93 14.53 -18.57
N PRO A 5 50.05 13.98 -19.07
CA PRO A 5 50.04 13.04 -20.20
C PRO A 5 49.12 11.83 -19.93
N ASP A 6 49.16 11.25 -18.74
CA ASP A 6 48.36 10.05 -18.44
C ASP A 6 47.04 10.33 -17.70
N LYS A 7 46.87 11.54 -17.14
CA LYS A 7 45.83 11.83 -16.13
C LYS A 7 45.25 13.24 -16.25
N LEU A 8 43.97 13.35 -15.92
CA LEU A 8 43.24 14.62 -15.78
C LEU A 8 42.87 14.83 -14.31
N LEU A 9 43.22 15.99 -13.77
CA LEU A 9 43.00 16.35 -12.37
C LEU A 9 42.10 17.58 -12.28
N ALA A 10 40.90 17.42 -11.72
CA ALA A 10 40.01 18.55 -11.44
C ALA A 10 40.19 18.99 -9.97
N TYR A 11 40.38 20.30 -9.78
CA TYR A 11 40.52 20.91 -8.46
C TYR A 11 39.40 21.93 -8.26
N TYR A 12 38.85 21.98 -7.06
CA TYR A 12 37.91 23.01 -6.62
C TYR A 12 38.38 23.57 -5.27
N LYS A 13 38.58 24.89 -5.20
CA LYS A 13 39.12 25.59 -4.02
C LYS A 13 40.40 24.94 -3.46
N GLY A 14 41.34 24.59 -4.34
CA GLY A 14 42.63 23.97 -3.95
C GLY A 14 42.55 22.49 -3.55
N LYS A 15 41.35 21.90 -3.43
CA LYS A 15 41.16 20.48 -3.12
C LYS A 15 40.96 19.68 -4.40
N LEU A 16 41.67 18.57 -4.54
CA LEU A 16 41.49 17.63 -5.65
C LEU A 16 40.10 16.97 -5.53
N ILE A 17 39.23 17.21 -6.51
CA ILE A 17 37.85 16.71 -6.51
C ILE A 17 37.62 15.53 -7.45
N ALA A 18 38.42 15.39 -8.51
CA ALA A 18 38.33 14.26 -9.43
C ALA A 18 39.67 13.96 -10.09
N LYS A 19 39.93 12.66 -10.32
CA LYS A 19 41.11 12.15 -11.01
C LYS A 19 40.66 11.15 -12.08
N HIS A 20 40.99 11.44 -13.33
CA HIS A 20 40.60 10.60 -14.47
C HIS A 20 41.85 10.12 -15.22
N LYS A 21 41.81 8.87 -15.72
CA LYS A 21 42.81 8.38 -16.66
C LYS A 21 42.55 9.01 -18.03
N ARG A 22 43.59 9.55 -18.65
CA ARG A 22 43.51 10.15 -19.98
C ARG A 22 43.61 9.03 -21.02
N ILE A 23 42.66 8.98 -21.95
CA ILE A 23 42.63 8.04 -23.07
C ILE A 23 42.48 8.88 -24.34
N TYR A 24 43.30 8.57 -25.34
CA TYR A 24 43.39 9.33 -26.59
C TYR A 24 42.52 8.74 -27.72
N GLU A 25 41.89 7.59 -27.50
CA GLU A 25 40.99 6.95 -28.47
C GLU A 25 39.69 7.74 -28.66
N LYS A 26 39.21 7.75 -29.91
CA LYS A 26 38.08 8.57 -30.38
C LYS A 26 36.79 8.14 -29.66
N ARG A 27 36.09 9.16 -29.14
CA ARG A 27 34.89 9.13 -28.28
C ARG A 27 33.81 8.11 -28.69
N GLU A 28 33.55 7.15 -27.81
CA GLU A 28 32.22 6.50 -27.72
C GLU A 28 31.82 6.02 -26.32
N LYS A 29 32.72 6.08 -25.33
CA LYS A 29 32.38 5.75 -23.94
C LYS A 29 32.53 6.96 -23.05
N SER A 30 31.41 7.41 -22.48
CA SER A 30 31.41 8.32 -21.34
C SER A 30 32.10 7.61 -20.18
N ILE A 31 33.37 7.95 -19.93
CA ILE A 31 34.15 7.36 -18.84
C ILE A 31 33.82 8.14 -17.57
N VAL A 32 32.79 7.70 -16.87
CA VAL A 32 32.45 8.23 -15.54
C VAL A 32 33.25 7.45 -14.49
N HIS A 33 33.89 8.15 -13.55
CA HIS A 33 34.54 7.48 -12.43
C HIS A 33 33.47 6.77 -11.59
N PRO A 34 33.66 5.49 -11.19
CA PRO A 34 32.62 4.73 -10.48
C PRO A 34 32.16 5.40 -9.17
N ASP A 35 33.05 6.13 -8.50
CA ASP A 35 32.69 6.89 -7.29
C ASP A 35 31.79 8.10 -7.56
N HIS A 36 31.93 8.77 -8.73
CA HIS A 36 31.04 9.87 -9.12
C HIS A 36 29.65 9.35 -9.50
N GLU A 37 29.57 8.18 -10.15
CA GLU A 37 28.28 7.53 -10.40
C GLU A 37 27.55 7.18 -9.10
N ARG A 38 28.26 6.67 -8.09
CA ARG A 38 27.65 6.32 -6.80
C ARG A 38 27.07 7.54 -6.09
N SER A 39 27.78 8.68 -6.10
CA SER A 39 27.25 9.93 -5.51
C SER A 39 26.04 10.46 -6.27
N LEU A 40 26.06 10.41 -7.60
CA LEU A 40 24.95 10.88 -8.44
C LEU A 40 23.70 10.00 -8.23
N ARG A 41 23.86 8.67 -8.27
CA ARG A 41 22.79 7.71 -8.03
C ARG A 41 22.14 7.88 -6.65
N LYS A 42 22.93 8.17 -5.60
CA LYS A 42 22.39 8.48 -4.27
C LYS A 42 21.54 9.75 -4.26
N HIS A 43 21.98 10.79 -4.98
CA HIS A 43 21.23 12.03 -5.09
C HIS A 43 19.91 11.82 -5.85
N GLU A 44 19.94 11.09 -6.96
CA GLU A 44 18.75 10.74 -7.73
C GLU A 44 17.75 9.91 -6.91
N GLN A 45 18.23 8.95 -6.12
CA GLN A 45 17.37 8.13 -5.26
C GLN A 45 16.66 8.96 -4.18
N LYS A 46 17.38 9.92 -3.57
CA LYS A 46 16.79 10.86 -2.61
C LYS A 46 15.72 11.74 -3.26
N GLU A 47 16.01 12.29 -4.44
CA GLU A 47 15.06 13.12 -5.19
C GLU A 47 13.79 12.34 -5.57
N ARG A 48 13.93 11.10 -6.02
CA ARG A 48 12.79 10.22 -6.32
C ARG A 48 11.92 9.97 -5.09
N THR A 49 12.55 9.69 -3.95
CA THR A 49 11.84 9.46 -2.68
C THR A 49 11.13 10.72 -2.21
N ARG A 50 11.77 11.89 -2.30
CA ARG A 50 11.15 13.18 -1.98
C ARG A 50 9.92 13.46 -2.84
N ARG A 51 10.00 13.26 -4.16
CA ARG A 51 8.86 13.42 -5.08
C ARG A 51 7.72 12.49 -4.73
N LEU A 52 8.05 11.26 -4.33
CA LEU A 52 7.08 10.26 -3.96
C LEU A 52 6.33 10.65 -2.68
N ILE A 53 7.04 11.08 -1.65
CA ILE A 53 6.43 11.58 -0.41
C ILE A 53 5.57 12.81 -0.71
N GLN A 54 6.05 13.76 -1.54
CA GLN A 54 5.26 14.91 -1.96
C GLN A 54 3.95 14.51 -2.66
N GLN A 55 3.99 13.48 -3.52
CA GLN A 55 2.78 12.98 -4.16
C GLN A 55 1.81 12.36 -3.15
N PHE A 56 2.31 11.63 -2.15
CA PHE A 56 1.49 11.08 -1.08
C PHE A 56 0.82 12.18 -0.23
N LEU A 57 1.57 13.20 0.16
CA LEU A 57 1.05 14.32 0.95
C LEU A 57 -0.04 15.12 0.22
N ARG A 58 -0.05 15.09 -1.11
CA ARG A 58 -1.11 15.72 -1.93
C ARG A 58 -2.43 14.96 -1.92
N ILE A 59 -2.50 13.73 -1.40
CA ILE A 59 -3.74 12.95 -1.33
C ILE A 59 -4.75 13.62 -0.39
N GLY A 60 -4.28 14.19 0.72
CA GLY A 60 -5.14 14.89 1.66
C GLY A 60 -4.46 15.22 2.99
N PRO A 61 -5.13 15.95 3.89
CA PRO A 61 -4.54 16.42 5.14
C PRO A 61 -4.16 15.28 6.10
N ILE A 62 -4.84 14.13 6.02
CA ILE A 62 -4.52 12.94 6.83
C ILE A 62 -3.21 12.27 6.40
N ALA A 63 -2.69 12.57 5.20
CA ALA A 63 -1.51 11.90 4.68
C ALA A 63 -0.24 12.22 5.49
N GLU A 64 -0.12 13.44 6.02
CA GLU A 64 1.04 13.83 6.83
C GLU A 64 1.12 13.01 8.12
N THR A 65 0.04 13.03 8.90
CA THR A 65 -0.06 12.27 10.17
C THR A 65 0.04 10.76 9.93
N TYR A 66 -0.54 10.27 8.84
CA TYR A 66 -0.42 8.85 8.47
C TYR A 66 1.04 8.48 8.16
N TYR A 67 1.78 9.33 7.43
CA TYR A 67 3.18 9.09 7.11
C TYR A 67 4.08 9.09 8.35
N GLU A 68 3.86 10.00 9.29
CA GLU A 68 4.57 10.03 10.58
C GLU A 68 4.39 8.72 11.34
N LYS A 69 3.14 8.28 11.50
CA LYS A 69 2.81 7.01 12.18
C LYS A 69 3.36 5.79 11.45
N LEU A 70 3.49 5.87 10.13
CA LEU A 70 4.08 4.81 9.33
C LEU A 70 5.61 4.74 9.52
N CYS A 71 6.29 5.89 9.64
CA CYS A 71 7.71 5.97 10.00
C CYS A 71 8.00 5.45 11.41
N GLU A 72 7.10 5.71 12.38
CA GLU A 72 7.25 5.21 13.76
C GLU A 72 7.16 3.68 13.84
N ARG A 73 6.36 3.04 12.97
CA ARG A 73 6.00 1.63 13.07
C ARG A 73 6.78 0.70 12.15
N HIS A 74 7.35 1.23 11.06
CA HIS A 74 7.99 0.43 10.02
C HIS A 74 9.39 0.92 9.68
N LEU A 75 10.29 -0.03 9.43
CA LEU A 75 11.66 0.26 8.99
C LEU A 75 11.71 0.84 7.56
N ASN A 76 10.74 0.48 6.71
CA ASN A 76 10.70 0.83 5.29
C ASN A 76 9.41 1.59 4.91
N PRO A 77 9.21 2.82 5.41
CA PRO A 77 7.96 3.55 5.18
C PRO A 77 7.73 3.86 3.70
N ASP A 78 8.79 4.18 2.95
CA ASP A 78 8.76 4.49 1.53
C ASP A 78 8.13 3.38 0.67
N GLN A 79 8.29 2.12 1.07
CA GLN A 79 7.73 0.98 0.33
C GLN A 79 6.21 0.95 0.47
N HIS A 80 5.68 1.23 1.66
CA HIS A 80 4.24 1.33 1.86
C HIS A 80 3.67 2.53 1.11
N VAL A 81 4.35 3.68 1.15
CA VAL A 81 3.91 4.86 0.41
C VAL A 81 3.87 4.60 -1.09
N ARG A 82 4.88 3.93 -1.67
CA ARG A 82 4.89 3.50 -3.07
C ARG A 82 3.66 2.67 -3.43
N LYS A 83 3.36 1.65 -2.61
CA LYS A 83 2.20 0.79 -2.81
C LYS A 83 0.90 1.58 -2.72
N ILE A 84 0.75 2.47 -1.74
CA ILE A 84 -0.46 3.28 -1.57
C ILE A 84 -0.66 4.23 -2.76
N ILE A 85 0.40 4.88 -3.25
CA ILE A 85 0.33 5.71 -4.46
C ILE A 85 -0.07 4.87 -5.68
N SER A 86 0.43 3.63 -5.79
CA SER A 86 -0.01 2.72 -6.85
C SER A 86 -1.49 2.39 -6.75
N LEU A 87 -2.02 2.21 -5.53
CA LEU A 87 -3.47 2.01 -5.31
C LEU A 87 -4.29 3.25 -5.69
N ALA A 88 -3.74 4.45 -5.45
CA ALA A 88 -4.36 5.72 -5.81
C ALA A 88 -4.57 5.89 -7.33
N GLN A 89 -3.77 5.21 -8.17
CA GLN A 89 -3.95 5.24 -9.62
C GLN A 89 -5.16 4.43 -10.09
N MET A 90 -5.61 3.46 -9.29
CA MET A 90 -6.68 2.52 -9.64
C MET A 90 -7.98 2.78 -8.86
N THR A 91 -7.97 3.73 -7.93
CA THR A 91 -9.04 3.99 -6.97
C THR A 91 -9.45 5.44 -7.04
N GLU A 92 -10.74 5.73 -6.90
CA GLU A 92 -11.22 7.11 -6.74
C GLU A 92 -10.55 7.79 -5.52
N PRO A 93 -10.16 9.07 -5.64
CA PRO A 93 -9.40 9.78 -4.61
C PRO A 93 -10.16 9.84 -3.27
N ASP A 94 -11.47 10.02 -3.30
CA ASP A 94 -12.31 10.11 -2.10
C ASP A 94 -12.34 8.78 -1.34
N LYS A 95 -12.46 7.65 -2.06
CA LYS A 95 -12.44 6.30 -1.46
C LYS A 95 -11.11 6.00 -0.78
N LEU A 96 -10.01 6.44 -1.38
CA LEU A 96 -8.68 6.30 -0.79
C LEU A 96 -8.51 7.18 0.46
N LEU A 97 -8.99 8.43 0.41
CA LEU A 97 -8.93 9.35 1.54
C LEU A 97 -9.72 8.80 2.73
N CYS A 98 -10.95 8.34 2.50
CA CYS A 98 -11.74 7.65 3.53
C CYS A 98 -10.99 6.43 4.08
N ALA A 99 -10.43 5.57 3.21
CA ALA A 99 -9.67 4.41 3.66
C ALA A 99 -8.46 4.78 4.54
N LEU A 100 -7.74 5.87 4.22
CA LEU A 100 -6.65 6.36 5.06
C LEU A 100 -7.14 6.87 6.42
N GLN A 101 -8.27 7.58 6.46
CA GLN A 101 -8.89 8.02 7.71
C GLN A 101 -9.35 6.85 8.58
N ASP A 102 -9.98 5.84 7.99
CA ASP A 102 -10.43 4.65 8.69
C ASP A 102 -9.24 3.84 9.22
N SER A 103 -8.18 3.71 8.41
CA SER A 103 -6.94 3.06 8.81
C SER A 103 -6.29 3.79 10.00
N HIS A 104 -6.26 5.12 9.95
CA HIS A 104 -5.79 5.95 11.06
C HIS A 104 -6.64 5.76 12.32
N HIS A 105 -7.96 5.76 12.22
CA HIS A 105 -8.89 5.54 13.33
C HIS A 105 -8.70 4.17 13.98
N ASN A 106 -8.51 3.12 13.16
CA ASN A 106 -8.24 1.76 13.65
C ASN A 106 -6.78 1.55 14.09
N GLY A 107 -5.94 2.57 14.00
CA GLY A 107 -4.52 2.46 14.34
C GLY A 107 -3.77 1.45 13.47
N ALA A 108 -4.25 1.15 12.27
CA ALA A 108 -3.59 0.27 11.32
C ALA A 108 -2.81 1.12 10.31
N TYR A 109 -1.51 0.86 10.16
CA TYR A 109 -0.65 1.62 9.25
C TYR A 109 0.12 0.65 8.37
N SER A 110 -0.49 0.23 7.27
CA SER A 110 0.20 -0.56 6.26
C SER A 110 -0.49 -0.39 4.90
N SER A 111 0.30 -0.51 3.83
CA SER A 111 -0.25 -0.53 2.46
C SER A 111 -1.23 -1.69 2.23
N ASP A 112 -0.96 -2.83 2.87
CA ASP A 112 -1.69 -4.06 2.64
C ASP A 112 -3.06 -3.99 3.35
N TYR A 113 -3.14 -3.31 4.50
CA TYR A 113 -4.42 -3.01 5.16
C TYR A 113 -5.29 -2.09 4.30
N ILE A 114 -4.72 -1.00 3.75
CA ILE A 114 -5.44 -0.10 2.84
C ILE A 114 -5.96 -0.86 1.62
N HIS A 115 -5.13 -1.72 1.02
CA HIS A 115 -5.53 -2.56 -0.09
C HIS A 115 -6.72 -3.46 0.29
N ASN A 116 -6.64 -4.16 1.43
CA ASN A 116 -7.69 -5.05 1.90
C ASN A 116 -8.98 -4.30 2.18
N LEU A 117 -8.91 -3.12 2.79
CA LEU A 117 -10.07 -2.28 3.08
C LEU A 117 -10.78 -1.83 1.79
N LEU A 118 -10.02 -1.38 0.79
CA LEU A 118 -10.55 -1.00 -0.51
C LEU A 118 -11.17 -2.19 -1.26
N THR A 119 -10.50 -3.34 -1.23
CA THR A 119 -11.00 -4.57 -1.86
C THR A 119 -12.30 -5.05 -1.20
N ALA A 120 -12.37 -5.06 0.13
CA ALA A 120 -13.56 -5.45 0.88
C ALA A 120 -14.76 -4.52 0.60
N ARG A 121 -14.51 -3.21 0.49
CA ARG A 121 -15.55 -2.24 0.12
C ARG A 121 -16.09 -2.48 -1.28
N ARG A 122 -15.21 -2.82 -2.22
CA ARG A 122 -15.60 -3.12 -3.60
C ARG A 122 -16.43 -4.39 -3.69
N THR A 123 -16.08 -5.47 -3.00
CA THR A 123 -16.85 -6.73 -3.03
C THR A 123 -18.26 -6.54 -2.48
N LEU A 124 -18.43 -5.77 -1.40
CA LEU A 124 -19.75 -5.47 -0.84
C LEU A 124 -20.66 -4.72 -1.83
N GLN A 125 -20.10 -3.86 -2.69
CA GLN A 125 -20.87 -3.17 -3.73
C GLN A 125 -21.38 -4.11 -4.84
N HIS A 126 -20.68 -5.21 -5.10
CA HIS A 126 -21.05 -6.18 -6.15
C HIS A 126 -22.03 -7.27 -5.66
N LEU A 127 -22.27 -7.36 -4.35
CA LEU A 127 -23.14 -8.36 -3.71
C LEU A 127 -24.63 -8.01 -3.73
N THR A 128 -25.07 -7.12 -4.63
CA THR A 128 -26.49 -7.00 -5.00
C THR A 128 -26.92 -8.23 -5.82
N SER A 129 -26.83 -9.40 -5.21
CA SER A 129 -27.42 -10.65 -5.68
C SER A 129 -28.90 -10.66 -5.29
N PRO A 130 -29.81 -11.22 -6.12
CA PRO A 130 -31.24 -11.28 -5.80
C PRO A 130 -31.58 -12.10 -4.54
N LEU A 131 -30.60 -12.81 -3.97
CA LEU A 131 -30.72 -13.46 -2.66
C LEU A 131 -30.33 -12.47 -1.56
N GLN A 132 -31.27 -11.61 -1.19
CA GLN A 132 -31.24 -10.98 0.12
C GLN A 132 -31.44 -12.07 1.17
N LEU A 133 -30.40 -12.39 1.94
CA LEU A 133 -30.60 -13.01 3.25
C LEU A 133 -31.30 -11.97 4.10
N GLN A 134 -32.63 -12.05 4.20
CA GLN A 134 -33.35 -11.34 5.23
C GLN A 134 -32.72 -11.76 6.57
N ARG A 135 -32.44 -10.78 7.43
CA ARG A 135 -31.81 -11.04 8.74
C ARG A 135 -32.57 -12.20 9.40
N HIS A 136 -31.87 -13.02 10.17
CA HIS A 136 -32.47 -14.14 10.92
C HIS A 136 -33.71 -13.74 11.74
N ASN A 137 -33.84 -12.46 12.11
CA ASN A 137 -35.04 -11.91 12.75
C ASN A 137 -36.31 -11.92 11.89
N ASP A 138 -36.21 -11.80 10.57
CA ASP A 138 -37.38 -11.85 9.67
C ASP A 138 -37.85 -13.30 9.40
N LEU A 139 -37.06 -14.31 9.81
CA LEU A 139 -37.39 -15.74 9.74
C LEU A 139 -38.03 -16.28 11.03
N LEU A 140 -38.14 -15.45 12.08
CA LEU A 140 -38.62 -15.87 13.41
C LEU A 140 -40.14 -15.80 13.56
N ASP A 141 -40.86 -15.20 12.61
CA ASP A 141 -42.33 -15.17 12.57
C ASP A 141 -42.89 -16.31 11.69
N LEU A 142 -42.35 -17.52 11.86
CA LEU A 142 -42.95 -18.73 11.30
C LEU A 142 -43.72 -19.46 12.40
N ASP A 143 -45.03 -19.22 12.46
CA ASP A 143 -45.95 -20.04 13.25
C ASP A 143 -46.07 -21.42 12.60
N ILE A 144 -45.19 -22.34 13.03
CA ILE A 144 -45.30 -23.76 12.69
C ILE A 144 -46.49 -24.30 13.47
N GLN A 145 -47.54 -24.73 12.77
CA GLN A 145 -48.67 -25.43 13.38
C GLN A 145 -48.13 -26.63 14.17
N SER A 146 -48.54 -26.76 15.43
CA SER A 146 -48.10 -27.86 16.29
C SER A 146 -48.38 -29.19 15.57
N PRO A 147 -47.38 -30.08 15.42
CA PRO A 147 -47.59 -31.35 14.75
C PRO A 147 -48.71 -32.12 15.46
N ASP A 148 -49.67 -32.66 14.72
CA ASP A 148 -50.69 -33.51 15.31
C ASP A 148 -50.05 -34.82 15.79
N LEU A 149 -49.90 -34.93 17.11
CA LEU A 149 -49.31 -36.09 17.77
C LEU A 149 -50.33 -37.23 17.99
N ASN A 150 -51.61 -37.04 17.62
CA ASN A 150 -52.62 -38.10 17.76
C ASN A 150 -52.25 -39.37 16.99
N GLN A 151 -51.48 -39.23 15.90
CA GLN A 151 -50.96 -40.36 15.15
C GLN A 151 -50.06 -41.28 15.98
N TYR A 152 -49.48 -40.82 17.10
CA TYR A 152 -48.62 -41.63 17.98
C TYR A 152 -49.34 -42.18 19.22
N ASN A 153 -50.65 -41.92 19.38
CA ASN A 153 -51.41 -42.39 20.55
C ASN A 153 -51.41 -43.92 20.72
N HIS A 154 -51.23 -44.68 19.64
CA HIS A 154 -51.14 -46.13 19.68
C HIS A 154 -49.84 -46.66 20.32
N TYR A 155 -48.82 -45.81 20.50
CA TYR A 155 -47.62 -46.16 21.27
C TYR A 155 -47.73 -45.76 22.76
N LEU A 156 -48.63 -44.84 23.10
CA LEU A 156 -48.82 -44.34 24.48
C LEU A 156 -49.83 -45.18 25.27
N LYS A 157 -50.78 -45.82 24.58
CA LYS A 157 -51.54 -46.92 25.15
C LYS A 157 -50.66 -48.16 25.09
N GLY A 158 -49.77 -48.27 26.07
CA GLY A 158 -49.15 -49.54 26.38
C GLY A 158 -50.26 -50.56 26.59
N ASP A 159 -50.34 -51.52 25.67
CA ASP A 159 -50.95 -52.82 25.92
C ASP A 159 -50.37 -53.32 27.24
N THR A 160 -51.19 -53.23 28.28
CA THR A 160 -51.10 -54.10 29.44
C THR A 160 -52.26 -55.08 29.28
N PRO A 161 -51.98 -56.39 29.44
CA PRO A 161 -52.74 -57.51 28.87
C PRO A 161 -54.19 -57.60 29.32
#